data_AF-A0A954LL41-F1
#
_entry.id   AF-A0A954LL41-F1
#
_cell.length_a   1.000
_cell.length_b   1.000
_cell.length_c   1.000
_cell.angle_alpha   90.00
_cell.angle_beta   90.00
_cell.angle_gamma   90.00
#
_symmetry.space_group_name_H-M   'P 1'
#
loop_
_entity.id
_entity.type
_entity.pdbx_description
1 polymer ?
#
loop_
_entity_poly.entity_id
_entity_poly.type
_entity_poly.pdbx_seq_one_letter_code
_entity_poly.pdbx_strand_id
1 'polypeptide(L)'
;ACYVECHPVTSVLSYQTTTTPKKDLLCGQHTKRDRLLPHEHYDRLPNPPKGPLLVAGVGNVLSNLRCVGFSRALCEPGSPPTLATVKEEQPPGRPYHAILCQGGQLTIDEFLPSGGGLEPPDPETGIDWIVSGTPVLWDCDQEELFNRMITDAADHSHVWRLPRGSHAQATTASKNQWTQLQKTFTETLTADRDTAANRLKELSDQFQLERETRYLHSVWGVTDEHKLVILVANGALETLGQRLGQMGCRRAICVENSGSSALYFVRDPAIRPWYPLVSAPNFRPEGTAFVFFHIPDEGFETIDRLLW
;
A
#
# COMPACT_ATOMS: atom_id res chain seq x y z
N ALA A 1 -5.71 1.07 17.86
CA ALA A 1 -5.71 0.25 16.63
C ALA A 1 -7.16 0.08 16.21
N CYS A 2 -7.45 0.14 14.91
CA CYS A 2 -8.75 -0.28 14.36
C CYS A 2 -8.51 -1.53 13.54
N TYR A 3 -9.44 -2.47 13.67
CA TYR A 3 -9.46 -3.76 13.00
C TYR A 3 -10.78 -3.90 12.24
N VAL A 4 -10.71 -4.37 11.00
CA VAL A 4 -11.89 -4.73 10.22
C VAL A 4 -11.61 -6.05 9.50
N GLU A 5 -12.48 -7.03 9.71
CA GLU A 5 -12.56 -8.26 8.91
C GLU A 5 -13.57 -8.03 7.79
N CYS A 6 -13.19 -8.31 6.55
CA CYS A 6 -14.10 -8.21 5.42
C CYS A 6 -14.21 -9.55 4.69
N HIS A 7 -15.45 -9.92 4.37
CA HIS A 7 -15.79 -10.90 3.36
C HIS A 7 -16.16 -10.15 2.08
N PRO A 8 -15.21 -9.87 1.17
CA PRO A 8 -15.57 -9.15 -0.05
C PRO A 8 -16.42 -10.08 -0.91
N VAL A 9 -17.63 -9.62 -1.25
CA VAL A 9 -18.43 -10.23 -2.32
C VAL A 9 -18.08 -9.57 -3.65
N THR A 10 -17.75 -8.27 -3.63
CA THR A 10 -17.26 -7.47 -4.76
C THR A 10 -16.34 -6.34 -4.26
N SER A 11 -15.27 -6.05 -4.99
CA SER A 11 -14.39 -4.91 -4.71
C SER A 11 -13.79 -4.33 -5.98
N VAL A 12 -13.51 -3.03 -5.99
CA VAL A 12 -12.94 -2.34 -7.16
C VAL A 12 -11.86 -1.36 -6.70
N LEU A 13 -10.70 -1.40 -7.36
CA LEU A 13 -9.63 -0.41 -7.21
C LEU A 13 -9.88 0.77 -8.15
N SER A 14 -9.82 1.99 -7.61
CA SER A 14 -9.78 3.25 -8.37
C SER A 14 -8.41 3.90 -8.17
N TYR A 15 -7.80 4.40 -9.25
CA TYR A 15 -6.59 5.22 -9.19
C TYR A 15 -6.62 6.29 -10.27
N GLN A 16 -5.94 7.41 -10.02
CA GLN A 16 -5.77 8.46 -11.03
C GLN A 16 -4.41 8.30 -11.71
N THR A 17 -4.43 7.95 -13.00
CA THR A 17 -3.25 8.12 -13.85
C THR A 17 -3.13 9.59 -14.24
N THR A 18 -1.97 10.20 -14.03
CA THR A 18 -1.74 11.55 -14.53
C THR A 18 -1.78 11.50 -16.06
N THR A 19 -2.64 12.30 -16.70
CA THR A 19 -2.78 12.43 -18.17
C THR A 19 -1.54 13.03 -18.85
N THR A 20 -0.38 12.99 -18.21
CA THR A 20 0.91 13.39 -18.77
C THR A 20 1.99 12.47 -18.20
N PRO A 21 2.79 11.77 -19.04
CA PRO A 21 3.94 11.02 -18.57
C PRO A 21 5.02 12.03 -18.14
N LYS A 22 4.98 12.48 -16.88
CA LYS A 22 6.01 13.39 -16.33
C LYS A 22 7.02 12.60 -15.53
N LYS A 23 8.19 12.44 -16.16
CA LYS A 23 9.41 11.72 -15.76
C LYS A 23 10.08 12.12 -14.44
N ASP A 24 9.54 13.06 -13.66
CA ASP A 24 10.27 13.68 -12.52
C ASP A 24 9.52 13.63 -11.18
N LEU A 25 8.92 12.49 -10.85
CA LEU A 25 8.14 12.33 -9.60
C LEU A 25 8.97 12.30 -8.30
N LEU A 26 10.30 12.36 -8.38
CA LEU A 26 11.17 12.22 -7.20
C LEU A 26 11.87 13.50 -6.73
N CYS A 27 11.80 14.60 -7.50
CA CYS A 27 12.53 15.83 -7.17
C CYS A 27 11.68 17.10 -7.05
N GLY A 28 10.37 17.06 -7.31
CA GLY A 28 9.54 18.25 -7.17
C GLY A 28 8.06 17.98 -7.34
N GLN A 29 7.28 18.27 -6.30
CA GLN A 29 5.82 18.42 -6.34
C GLN A 29 5.07 17.30 -7.11
N HIS A 30 4.71 16.20 -6.42
CA HIS A 30 3.33 15.73 -6.58
C HIS A 30 2.45 16.95 -6.28
N THR A 31 1.95 17.64 -7.30
CA THR A 31 1.09 18.77 -7.03
C THR A 31 -0.16 18.19 -6.38
N LYS A 32 -0.54 18.71 -5.20
CA LYS A 32 -1.78 18.32 -4.51
C LYS A 32 -3.02 18.33 -5.44
N ARG A 33 -2.92 19.02 -6.58
CA ARG A 33 -3.93 19.14 -7.65
C ARG A 33 -4.36 17.81 -8.29
N ASP A 34 -3.55 16.75 -8.23
CA ASP A 34 -3.86 15.47 -8.90
C ASP A 34 -4.38 14.38 -7.94
N ARG A 35 -4.68 14.74 -6.68
CA ARG A 35 -5.27 13.84 -5.70
C ARG A 35 -6.75 14.15 -5.56
N LEU A 36 -7.55 13.11 -5.38
CA LEU A 36 -8.99 13.22 -5.28
C LEU A 36 -9.48 12.72 -3.93
N LEU A 37 -10.63 13.22 -3.52
CA LEU A 37 -11.38 12.68 -2.41
C LEU A 37 -11.93 11.28 -2.77
N PRO A 38 -12.19 10.42 -1.78
CA PRO A 38 -12.66 9.06 -2.06
C PRO A 38 -13.96 9.01 -2.86
N HIS A 39 -14.90 9.95 -2.63
CA HIS A 39 -16.16 10.00 -3.38
C HIS A 39 -15.95 10.41 -4.84
N GLU A 40 -14.93 11.22 -5.15
CA GLU A 40 -14.59 11.58 -6.53
C GLU A 40 -13.95 10.39 -7.27
N HIS A 41 -13.20 9.53 -6.57
CA HIS A 41 -12.74 8.25 -7.10
C HIS A 41 -13.90 7.28 -7.37
N TYR A 42 -14.89 7.25 -6.48
CA TYR A 42 -16.09 6.44 -6.61
C TYR A 42 -16.93 6.87 -7.82
N ASP A 43 -17.13 8.17 -8.01
CA ASP A 43 -17.89 8.74 -9.12
C ASP A 43 -17.27 8.42 -10.50
N ARG A 44 -15.98 8.05 -10.54
CA ARG A 44 -15.26 7.66 -11.76
C ARG A 44 -15.27 6.15 -12.06
N LEU A 45 -15.80 5.34 -11.15
CA LEU A 45 -15.94 3.90 -11.42
C LEU A 45 -17.00 3.68 -12.50
N PRO A 46 -16.77 2.81 -13.50
CA PRO A 46 -17.77 2.55 -14.54
C PRO A 46 -19.02 1.84 -13.99
N ASN A 47 -18.85 1.02 -12.95
CA ASN A 47 -19.93 0.30 -12.27
C ASN A 47 -19.71 0.40 -10.74
N PRO A 48 -20.03 1.55 -10.12
CA PRO A 48 -19.77 1.74 -8.71
C PRO A 48 -20.65 0.80 -7.85
N PRO A 49 -20.09 0.15 -6.82
CA PRO A 49 -20.85 -0.73 -5.94
C PRO A 49 -21.91 0.06 -5.17
N LYS A 50 -23.14 -0.47 -5.10
CA LYS A 50 -24.25 0.13 -4.35
C LYS A 50 -24.28 -0.41 -2.92
N GLY A 51 -24.82 0.35 -1.98
CA GLY A 51 -24.97 -0.07 -0.58
C GLY A 51 -23.74 0.23 0.28
N PRO A 52 -23.65 -0.37 1.48
CA PRO A 52 -22.58 -0.08 2.42
C PRO A 52 -21.19 -0.43 1.89
N LEU A 53 -20.24 0.49 2.06
CA LEU A 53 -18.86 0.34 1.61
C LEU A 53 -17.86 0.51 2.75
N LEU A 54 -16.81 -0.31 2.73
CA LEU A 54 -15.54 0.03 3.33
C LEU A 54 -14.66 0.64 2.24
N VAL A 55 -14.18 1.85 2.44
CA VAL A 55 -13.26 2.51 1.49
C VAL A 55 -11.91 2.66 2.15
N ALA A 56 -10.89 2.08 1.54
CA ALA A 56 -9.56 2.05 2.13
C ALA A 56 -8.55 2.69 1.19
N GLY A 57 -7.75 3.62 1.73
CA GLY A 57 -6.67 4.24 0.98
C GLY A 57 -5.54 3.24 0.71
N VAL A 58 -5.00 3.31 -0.50
CA VAL A 58 -3.81 2.54 -0.92
C VAL A 58 -2.78 3.50 -1.51
N GLY A 59 -2.60 4.66 -0.87
CA GLY A 59 -1.84 5.78 -1.40
C GLY A 59 -0.36 5.52 -1.65
N ASN A 60 0.23 4.42 -1.17
CA ASN A 60 1.57 4.01 -1.60
C ASN A 60 1.59 3.69 -3.10
N VAL A 61 0.49 3.17 -3.66
CA VAL A 61 0.32 3.02 -5.10
C VAL A 61 0.42 4.39 -5.75
N LEU A 62 1.33 4.52 -6.72
CA LEU A 62 1.66 5.79 -7.40
C LEU A 62 2.35 6.84 -6.51
N SER A 63 2.88 6.48 -5.33
CA SER A 63 3.76 7.36 -4.55
C SER A 63 5.03 6.68 -4.02
N ASN A 64 5.07 5.35 -3.95
CA ASN A 64 6.25 4.54 -3.71
C ASN A 64 6.72 3.92 -5.03
N LEU A 65 8.02 4.02 -5.32
CA LEU A 65 8.64 3.51 -6.55
C LEU A 65 8.50 1.99 -6.73
N ARG A 66 8.20 1.27 -5.64
CA ARG A 66 8.00 -0.17 -5.60
C ARG A 66 6.53 -0.55 -5.30
N CYS A 67 5.60 0.41 -5.37
CA CYS A 67 4.17 0.13 -5.24
C CYS A 67 3.42 0.45 -6.54
N VAL A 68 2.97 -0.62 -7.17
CA VAL A 68 2.11 -0.67 -8.35
C VAL A 68 0.67 -1.04 -8.00
N GLY A 69 -0.26 -0.69 -8.88
CA GLY A 69 -1.64 -1.18 -8.84
C GLY A 69 -2.20 -1.44 -10.23
N PHE A 70 -3.24 -2.25 -10.32
CA PHE A 70 -4.00 -2.47 -11.56
C PHE A 70 -5.45 -2.80 -11.24
N SER A 71 -6.36 -2.38 -12.11
CA SER A 71 -7.81 -2.62 -11.98
C SER A 71 -8.38 -2.93 -13.35
N ARG A 72 -8.90 -4.15 -13.54
CA ARG A 72 -9.57 -4.58 -14.76
C ARG A 72 -10.75 -3.69 -15.10
N ALA A 73 -11.47 -3.21 -14.09
CA ALA A 73 -12.61 -2.31 -14.27
C ALA A 73 -12.23 -0.98 -14.94
N LEU A 74 -10.97 -0.57 -14.88
CA LEU A 74 -10.49 0.67 -15.49
C LEU A 74 -9.85 0.46 -16.87
N CYS A 75 -9.73 -0.79 -17.33
CA CYS A 75 -9.17 -1.11 -18.63
C CYS A 75 -10.23 -1.10 -19.72
N GLU A 76 -9.85 -0.66 -20.93
CA GLU A 76 -10.69 -0.82 -22.11
C GLU A 76 -10.87 -2.31 -22.43
N PRO A 77 -12.08 -2.77 -22.81
CA PRO A 77 -12.30 -4.16 -23.19
C PRO A 77 -11.31 -4.63 -24.27
N GLY A 78 -10.60 -5.74 -24.00
CA GLY A 78 -9.62 -6.32 -24.92
C GLY A 78 -8.22 -5.68 -24.86
N SER A 79 -8.01 -4.66 -24.02
CA SER A 79 -6.66 -4.12 -23.78
C SER A 79 -5.85 -5.01 -22.83
N PRO A 80 -4.53 -5.12 -23.02
CA PRO A 80 -3.67 -5.81 -22.07
C PRO A 80 -3.67 -5.07 -20.71
N PRO A 81 -3.47 -5.80 -19.61
CA PRO A 81 -3.42 -5.20 -18.28
C PRO A 81 -2.17 -4.31 -18.12
N THR A 82 -2.37 -3.01 -17.93
CA THR A 82 -1.28 -2.06 -17.67
C THR A 82 -1.21 -1.73 -16.18
N LEU A 83 -0.04 -1.96 -15.58
CA LEU A 83 0.24 -1.57 -14.19
C LEU A 83 0.36 -0.06 -14.08
N ALA A 84 -0.39 0.53 -13.15
CA ALA A 84 -0.21 1.90 -12.72
C ALA A 84 1.03 1.97 -11.81
N THR A 85 2.06 2.69 -12.24
CA THR A 85 3.35 2.81 -11.52
C THR A 85 3.84 4.27 -11.49
N VAL A 86 4.75 4.59 -10.55
CA VAL A 86 5.39 5.91 -10.45
C VAL A 86 6.39 6.15 -11.58
N LYS A 87 6.94 5.10 -12.18
CA LYS A 87 7.93 5.21 -13.26
C LYS A 87 7.81 4.01 -14.19
N GLU A 88 7.57 4.28 -15.47
CA GLU A 88 7.83 3.31 -16.53
C GLU A 88 9.34 3.22 -16.72
N GLU A 89 10.05 2.27 -16.10
CA GLU A 89 11.39 1.88 -16.57
C GLU A 89 11.96 0.62 -15.91
N GLN A 90 12.49 -0.24 -16.78
CA GLN A 90 13.21 -1.50 -16.58
C GLN A 90 12.47 -2.61 -15.81
N PRO A 91 12.59 -3.88 -16.26
CA PRO A 91 11.99 -4.99 -15.54
C PRO A 91 12.51 -4.98 -14.10
N PRO A 92 11.61 -5.10 -13.11
CA PRO A 92 12.04 -5.07 -11.73
C PRO A 92 13.01 -6.23 -11.46
N GLY A 93 14.12 -5.95 -10.78
CA GLY A 93 15.07 -7.00 -10.38
C GLY A 93 14.53 -7.93 -9.29
N ARG A 94 13.33 -7.63 -8.76
CA ARG A 94 12.70 -8.29 -7.61
C ARG A 94 11.17 -8.32 -7.77
N PRO A 95 10.49 -9.40 -7.36
CA PRO A 95 9.03 -9.45 -7.32
C PRO A 95 8.45 -8.32 -6.46
N TYR A 96 7.26 -7.85 -6.80
CA TYR A 96 6.42 -7.02 -5.93
C TYR A 96 5.70 -7.90 -4.91
N HIS A 97 5.44 -7.40 -3.71
CA HIS A 97 4.55 -8.05 -2.75
C HIS A 97 3.18 -7.40 -2.86
N ALA A 98 2.16 -8.18 -3.21
CA ALA A 98 0.87 -7.62 -3.55
C ALA A 98 -0.30 -8.42 -2.98
N ILE A 99 -1.34 -7.68 -2.61
CA ILE A 99 -2.68 -8.23 -2.47
C ILE A 99 -3.37 -8.21 -3.83
N LEU A 100 -4.04 -9.30 -4.17
CA LEU A 100 -4.78 -9.45 -5.41
C LEU A 100 -6.20 -9.95 -5.13
N CYS A 101 -7.13 -9.55 -5.99
CA CYS A 101 -8.47 -10.10 -6.06
C CYS A 101 -8.64 -10.84 -7.38
N GLN A 102 -9.09 -12.08 -7.32
CA GLN A 102 -9.33 -12.93 -8.49
C GLN A 102 -10.63 -13.71 -8.28
N GLY A 103 -11.64 -13.45 -9.10
CA GLY A 103 -12.95 -14.11 -8.95
C GLY A 103 -13.59 -13.85 -7.58
N GLY A 104 -13.33 -12.68 -7.00
CA GLY A 104 -13.78 -12.31 -5.65
C GLY A 104 -12.95 -12.88 -4.49
N GLN A 105 -11.98 -13.75 -4.74
CA GLN A 105 -11.07 -14.26 -3.70
C GLN A 105 -9.85 -13.35 -3.54
N LEU A 106 -9.48 -13.10 -2.29
CA LEU A 106 -8.26 -12.34 -1.96
C LEU A 106 -7.11 -13.28 -1.65
N THR A 107 -5.91 -12.92 -2.12
CA THR A 107 -4.65 -13.53 -1.71
C THR A 107 -3.55 -12.48 -1.62
N ILE A 108 -2.46 -12.80 -0.92
CA ILE A 108 -1.24 -12.00 -0.90
C ILE A 108 -0.08 -12.86 -1.41
N ASP A 109 0.56 -12.43 -2.49
CA ASP A 109 1.68 -13.16 -3.11
C ASP A 109 2.74 -12.25 -3.73
N GLU A 110 3.86 -12.87 -4.10
CA GLU A 110 4.87 -12.24 -4.94
C GLU A 110 4.41 -12.21 -6.39
N PHE A 111 4.60 -11.07 -7.04
CA PHE A 111 4.26 -10.85 -8.43
C PHE A 111 5.45 -10.24 -9.17
N LEU A 112 5.96 -10.93 -10.19
CA LEU A 112 7.01 -10.43 -11.07
C LEU A 112 6.43 -10.24 -12.48
N PRO A 113 6.27 -8.99 -12.98
CA PRO A 113 5.82 -8.77 -14.35
C PRO A 113 6.89 -9.27 -15.33
N SER A 114 6.55 -10.23 -16.19
CA SER A 114 7.40 -10.60 -17.33
C SER A 114 7.21 -9.57 -18.46
N GLY A 115 8.28 -9.20 -19.16
CA GLY A 115 8.17 -8.47 -20.43
C GLY A 115 7.54 -7.06 -20.39
N GLY A 116 7.51 -6.37 -19.25
CA GLY A 116 6.99 -4.99 -19.17
C GLY A 116 5.50 -4.87 -18.86
N GLY A 117 4.84 -5.95 -18.42
CA GLY A 117 3.44 -5.92 -17.98
C GLY A 117 3.08 -7.08 -17.04
N LEU A 118 1.85 -7.07 -16.53
CA LEU A 118 1.21 -8.29 -16.07
C LEU A 118 1.07 -9.18 -17.31
N GLU A 119 1.53 -10.44 -17.28
CA GLU A 119 1.05 -11.38 -18.31
C GLU A 119 -0.48 -11.33 -18.26
N PRO A 120 -1.16 -11.15 -19.41
CA PRO A 120 -2.60 -11.09 -19.42
C PRO A 120 -3.12 -12.34 -18.71
N PRO A 121 -3.83 -12.19 -17.58
CA PRO A 121 -4.47 -13.33 -16.96
C PRO A 121 -5.36 -13.97 -18.01
N ASP A 122 -5.45 -15.30 -17.99
CA ASP A 122 -6.49 -16.01 -18.73
C ASP A 122 -7.83 -15.24 -18.59
N PRO A 123 -8.51 -14.88 -19.69
CA PRO A 123 -9.79 -14.20 -19.65
C PRO A 123 -10.80 -14.89 -18.73
N GLU A 124 -10.70 -16.21 -18.54
CA GLU A 124 -11.60 -17.02 -17.71
C GLU A 124 -11.20 -17.09 -16.23
N THR A 125 -9.93 -16.88 -15.87
CA THR A 125 -9.44 -16.97 -14.47
C THR A 125 -8.89 -15.67 -13.93
N GLY A 126 -9.15 -14.54 -14.59
CA GLY A 126 -8.25 -13.41 -14.47
C GLY A 126 -8.32 -12.53 -13.21
N ILE A 127 -7.22 -11.83 -12.93
CA ILE A 127 -7.10 -10.86 -11.83
C ILE A 127 -8.08 -9.69 -12.05
N ASP A 128 -8.89 -9.39 -11.03
CA ASP A 128 -9.82 -8.25 -10.99
C ASP A 128 -9.08 -6.96 -10.68
N TRP A 129 -8.23 -6.98 -9.65
CA TRP A 129 -7.34 -5.89 -9.30
C TRP A 129 -6.16 -6.40 -8.46
N ILE A 130 -5.10 -5.59 -8.39
CA ILE A 130 -3.89 -5.83 -7.61
C ILE A 130 -3.43 -4.53 -6.98
N VAL A 131 -2.94 -4.61 -5.74
CA VAL A 131 -2.30 -3.51 -5.01
C VAL A 131 -1.03 -4.07 -4.37
N SER A 132 0.10 -3.44 -4.64
CA SER A 132 1.35 -3.80 -3.95
C SER A 132 1.68 -2.86 -2.81
N GLY A 133 2.47 -3.37 -1.87
CA GLY A 133 2.86 -2.69 -0.65
C GLY A 133 4.17 -3.22 -0.10
N THR A 134 4.61 -2.66 1.02
CA THR A 134 5.81 -3.16 1.72
C THR A 134 5.44 -4.40 2.53
N PRO A 135 6.06 -5.56 2.35
CA PRO A 135 5.72 -6.76 3.12
C PRO A 135 6.01 -6.56 4.60
N VAL A 136 5.07 -6.94 5.47
CA VAL A 136 5.20 -6.84 6.93
C VAL A 136 5.06 -8.19 7.64
N LEU A 137 4.49 -9.18 6.97
CA LEU A 137 4.40 -10.57 7.39
C LEU A 137 4.58 -11.47 6.18
N TRP A 138 5.47 -12.46 6.27
CA TRP A 138 5.77 -13.39 5.17
C TRP A 138 6.20 -14.76 5.68
N ASP A 139 6.20 -15.76 4.78
CA ASP A 139 6.64 -17.14 5.04
C ASP A 139 8.19 -17.23 5.09
N CYS A 140 8.87 -16.40 5.90
CA CYS A 140 10.33 -16.38 6.04
C CYS A 140 10.76 -15.98 7.45
N ASP A 141 12.07 -16.03 7.73
CA ASP A 141 12.61 -15.53 8.99
C ASP A 141 12.59 -13.99 9.07
N GLN A 142 12.87 -13.46 10.27
CA GLN A 142 12.83 -12.03 10.56
C GLN A 142 13.89 -11.22 9.80
N GLU A 143 15.05 -11.81 9.50
CA GLU A 143 16.10 -11.10 8.76
C GLU A 143 15.71 -10.94 7.30
N GLU A 144 15.21 -12.01 6.66
CA GLU A 144 14.74 -11.97 5.29
C GLU A 144 13.50 -11.09 5.15
N LEU A 145 12.58 -11.14 6.12
CA LEU A 145 11.43 -10.23 6.15
C LEU A 145 11.90 -8.76 6.22
N PHE A 146 12.91 -8.49 7.04
CA PHE A 146 13.47 -7.15 7.15
C PHE A 146 14.18 -6.70 5.85
N ASN A 147 14.89 -7.60 5.16
CA ASN A 147 15.47 -7.33 3.84
C ASN A 147 14.37 -6.93 2.83
N ARG A 148 13.26 -7.65 2.84
CA ARG A 148 12.10 -7.35 2.00
C ARG A 148 11.49 -5.99 2.33
N MET A 149 11.34 -5.65 3.61
CA MET A 149 10.83 -4.34 4.04
C MET A 149 11.67 -3.18 3.50
N ILE A 150 12.98 -3.18 3.73
CA ILE A 150 13.85 -2.05 3.35
C ILE A 150 14.00 -1.90 1.83
N THR A 151 13.88 -3.00 1.08
CA THR A 151 14.02 -2.97 -0.39
C THR A 151 12.73 -2.60 -1.12
N ASP A 152 11.59 -2.56 -0.42
CA ASP A 152 10.29 -2.13 -0.96
C ASP A 152 9.74 -0.84 -0.32
N ALA A 153 10.28 -0.38 0.81
CA ALA A 153 9.87 0.87 1.46
C ALA A 153 10.64 2.09 0.91
N ALA A 154 10.12 2.73 -0.16
CA ALA A 154 10.77 3.91 -0.73
C ALA A 154 10.78 5.15 0.19
N ASP A 155 10.02 5.18 1.28
CA ASP A 155 10.16 6.19 2.32
C ASP A 155 10.67 5.53 3.61
N HIS A 156 11.99 5.49 3.72
CA HIS A 156 12.73 4.84 4.80
C HIS A 156 12.41 5.38 6.20
N SER A 157 11.80 6.56 6.33
CA SER A 157 11.32 7.09 7.61
C SER A 157 10.22 6.21 8.22
N HIS A 158 9.57 5.34 7.44
CA HIS A 158 8.60 4.36 7.94
C HIS A 158 9.23 3.07 8.48
N VAL A 159 10.52 2.85 8.23
CA VAL A 159 11.26 1.68 8.73
C VAL A 159 12.20 2.08 9.86
N TRP A 160 12.88 3.21 9.70
CA TRP A 160 13.81 3.75 10.68
C TRP A 160 13.37 5.11 11.18
N ARG A 161 13.75 5.41 12.43
CA ARG A 161 13.50 6.69 13.08
C ARG A 161 14.40 7.76 12.45
N LEU A 162 13.97 8.27 11.31
CA LEU A 162 14.74 9.18 10.48
C LEU A 162 13.90 10.38 10.08
N PRO A 163 13.82 11.43 10.94
CA PRO A 163 13.06 12.64 10.64
C PRO A 163 13.53 13.35 9.38
N ARG A 164 12.60 13.73 8.49
CA ARG A 164 12.90 14.39 7.21
C ARG A 164 11.94 15.53 6.89
N GLY A 165 12.23 16.27 5.81
CA GLY A 165 11.35 17.31 5.29
C GLY A 165 11.05 18.40 6.33
N SER A 166 9.76 18.68 6.53
CA SER A 166 9.27 19.67 7.51
C SER A 166 8.94 19.07 8.89
N HIS A 167 9.36 17.83 9.17
CA HIS A 167 9.15 17.22 10.48
C HIS A 167 9.84 18.05 11.57
N ALA A 168 9.18 18.28 12.71
CA ALA A 168 9.68 19.17 13.77
C ALA A 168 11.04 18.74 14.35
N GLN A 169 11.34 17.44 14.32
CA GLN A 169 12.63 16.87 14.75
C GLN A 169 13.67 16.72 13.62
N ALA A 170 13.39 17.18 12.40
CA ALA A 170 14.31 17.04 11.28
C ALA A 170 15.50 18.01 11.40
N THR A 171 16.71 17.47 11.38
CA THR A 171 17.98 18.23 11.38
C THR A 171 18.60 18.21 9.98
N THR A 172 19.62 19.03 9.74
CA THR A 172 20.42 18.93 8.50
C THR A 172 21.04 17.55 8.36
N ALA A 173 21.54 16.97 9.45
CA ALA A 173 22.12 15.63 9.46
C ALA A 173 21.10 14.56 9.07
N SER A 174 19.91 14.55 9.69
CA SER A 174 18.88 13.54 9.40
C SER A 174 18.34 13.65 7.97
N LYS A 175 18.21 14.87 7.44
CA LYS A 175 17.85 15.11 6.03
C LYS A 175 18.93 14.59 5.06
N ASN A 176 20.21 14.78 5.38
CA ASN A 176 21.31 14.27 4.58
C ASN A 176 21.38 12.73 4.62
N GLN A 177 21.18 12.12 5.78
CA GLN A 177 21.12 10.66 5.94
C GLN A 177 19.95 10.06 5.14
N TRP A 178 18.76 10.65 5.24
CA TRP A 178 17.61 10.22 4.43
C TRP A 178 17.86 10.35 2.93
N THR A 179 18.49 11.45 2.51
CA THR A 179 18.83 11.69 1.10
C THR A 179 19.80 10.62 0.56
N GLN A 180 20.78 10.20 1.38
CA GLN A 180 21.71 9.12 1.01
C GLN A 180 21.01 7.76 0.91
N LEU A 181 20.15 7.41 1.87
CA LEU A 181 19.33 6.20 1.78
C LEU A 181 18.43 6.21 0.53
N GLN A 182 17.78 7.34 0.25
CA GLN A 182 16.90 7.46 -0.92
C GLN A 182 17.66 7.31 -2.24
N LYS A 183 18.85 7.90 -2.30
CA LYS A 183 19.76 7.75 -3.44
C LYS A 183 20.15 6.28 -3.63
N THR A 184 20.62 5.61 -2.58
CA THR A 184 21.01 4.18 -2.64
C THR A 184 19.83 3.30 -3.02
N PHE A 185 18.64 3.54 -2.47
CA PHE A 185 17.42 2.81 -2.85
C PHE A 185 17.11 2.96 -4.34
N THR A 186 17.17 4.20 -4.86
CA THR A 186 16.91 4.48 -6.28
C THR A 186 17.94 3.80 -7.19
N GLU A 187 19.23 3.82 -6.80
CA GLU A 187 20.32 3.16 -7.52
C GLU A 187 20.21 1.63 -7.51
N THR A 188 19.45 1.05 -6.57
CA THR A 188 19.30 -0.40 -6.40
C THR A 188 17.94 -0.94 -6.83
N LEU A 189 17.09 -0.15 -7.48
CA LEU A 189 15.74 -0.58 -7.90
C LEU A 189 15.74 -1.85 -8.78
N THR A 190 16.75 -2.01 -9.62
CA THR A 190 16.89 -3.15 -10.56
C THR A 190 17.84 -4.24 -10.07
N ALA A 191 18.46 -4.07 -8.91
CA ALA A 191 19.33 -5.08 -8.31
C ALA A 191 18.52 -6.26 -7.75
N ASP A 192 19.16 -7.38 -7.45
CA ASP A 192 18.56 -8.44 -6.63
C ASP A 192 18.36 -7.98 -5.17
N ARG A 193 17.66 -8.81 -4.38
CA ARG A 193 17.29 -8.47 -2.99
C ARG A 193 18.50 -8.35 -2.07
N ASP A 194 19.44 -9.27 -2.17
CA ASP A 194 20.60 -9.31 -1.28
C ASP A 194 21.49 -8.09 -1.52
N THR A 195 21.78 -7.79 -2.78
CA THR A 195 22.57 -6.61 -3.16
C THR A 195 21.93 -5.31 -2.66
N ALA A 196 20.61 -5.14 -2.87
CA ALA A 196 19.92 -3.94 -2.43
C ALA A 196 19.84 -3.83 -0.90
N ALA A 197 19.51 -4.94 -0.22
CA ALA A 197 19.41 -4.99 1.24
C ALA A 197 20.76 -4.70 1.90
N ASN A 198 21.86 -5.29 1.41
CA ASN A 198 23.20 -5.05 1.95
C ASN A 198 23.59 -3.57 1.87
N ARG A 199 23.42 -2.93 0.70
CA ARG A 199 23.74 -1.50 0.54
C ARG A 199 22.90 -0.58 1.45
N LEU A 200 21.64 -0.92 1.69
CA LEU A 200 20.77 -0.15 2.58
C LEU A 200 21.11 -0.40 4.06
N LYS A 201 21.40 -1.65 4.43
CA LYS A 201 21.85 -2.03 5.78
C LYS A 201 23.15 -1.35 6.16
N GLU A 202 24.16 -1.38 5.28
CA GLU A 202 25.45 -0.69 5.48
C GLU A 202 25.28 0.78 5.88
N LEU A 203 24.41 1.51 5.16
CA LEU A 203 24.11 2.90 5.50
C LEU A 203 23.34 3.02 6.81
N SER A 204 22.35 2.16 7.05
CA SER A 204 21.58 2.22 8.29
C SER A 204 22.43 1.93 9.53
N ASP A 205 23.41 1.03 9.41
CA ASP A 205 24.36 0.68 10.47
C ASP A 205 25.38 1.79 10.68
N GLN A 206 25.93 2.34 9.59
CA GLN A 206 26.83 3.51 9.64
C GLN A 206 26.17 4.71 10.32
N PHE A 207 24.88 4.93 10.05
CA PHE A 207 24.10 6.02 10.65
C PHE A 207 23.50 5.67 12.01
N GLN A 208 23.66 4.41 12.47
CA GLN A 208 23.11 3.89 13.73
C GLN A 208 21.61 4.15 13.87
N LEU A 209 20.85 3.87 12.81
CA LEU A 209 19.43 4.17 12.77
C LEU A 209 18.60 3.22 13.65
N GLU A 210 17.80 3.79 14.54
CA GLU A 210 16.81 3.05 15.32
C GLU A 210 15.59 2.68 14.47
N ARG A 211 14.84 1.65 14.89
CA ARG A 211 13.51 1.32 14.32
C ARG A 211 12.51 2.42 14.60
N GLU A 212 11.64 2.71 13.63
CA GLU A 212 10.51 3.60 13.87
C GLU A 212 9.30 2.84 14.40
N THR A 213 8.62 3.43 15.38
CA THR A 213 7.49 2.81 16.10
C THR A 213 6.28 3.72 16.23
N ARG A 214 6.39 4.98 15.77
CA ARG A 214 5.42 6.03 16.03
C ARG A 214 4.57 6.39 14.81
N TYR A 215 4.93 5.96 13.61
CA TYR A 215 4.08 6.19 12.44
C TYR A 215 2.80 5.35 12.51
N LEU A 216 1.69 5.95 12.07
CA LEU A 216 0.46 5.22 11.81
C LEU A 216 0.61 4.50 10.47
N HIS A 217 0.27 3.23 10.41
CA HIS A 217 0.33 2.41 9.20
C HIS A 217 -1.03 1.78 8.95
N SER A 218 -1.36 1.59 7.67
CA SER A 218 -2.46 0.74 7.21
C SER A 218 -1.83 -0.54 6.64
N VAL A 219 -1.90 -1.62 7.42
CA VAL A 219 -1.37 -2.95 7.04
C VAL A 219 -2.51 -3.91 6.80
N TRP A 220 -2.45 -4.63 5.68
CA TRP A 220 -3.51 -5.54 5.23
C TRP A 220 -2.95 -6.95 5.19
N GLY A 221 -3.66 -7.88 5.82
CA GLY A 221 -3.37 -9.30 5.79
C GLY A 221 -4.52 -10.09 5.19
N VAL A 222 -4.23 -11.30 4.73
CA VAL A 222 -5.23 -12.25 4.24
C VAL A 222 -5.10 -13.57 5.00
N THR A 223 -6.22 -14.11 5.47
CA THR A 223 -6.28 -15.43 6.14
C THR A 223 -6.32 -16.58 5.13
N ASP A 224 -6.15 -17.82 5.60
CA ASP A 224 -6.26 -19.00 4.75
C ASP A 224 -7.66 -19.19 4.16
N GLU A 225 -8.70 -18.60 4.76
CA GLU A 225 -10.07 -18.56 4.23
C GLU A 225 -10.34 -17.35 3.31
N HIS A 226 -9.29 -16.71 2.78
CA HIS A 226 -9.37 -15.56 1.87
C HIS A 226 -10.04 -14.31 2.44
N LYS A 227 -10.06 -14.18 3.77
CA LYS A 227 -10.64 -13.01 4.44
C LYS A 227 -9.62 -11.89 4.53
N LEU A 228 -10.06 -10.66 4.27
CA LEU A 228 -9.23 -9.48 4.46
C LEU A 228 -9.25 -9.04 5.91
N VAL A 229 -8.06 -8.79 6.44
CA VAL A 229 -7.88 -8.12 7.73
C VAL A 229 -7.15 -6.80 7.50
N ILE A 230 -7.79 -5.68 7.86
CA ILE A 230 -7.17 -4.36 7.83
C ILE A 230 -6.84 -3.94 9.27
N LEU A 231 -5.56 -3.69 9.54
CA LEU A 231 -5.09 -3.13 10.80
C LEU A 231 -4.51 -1.73 10.57
N VAL A 232 -5.16 -0.74 11.21
CA VAL A 232 -4.66 0.65 11.24
C VAL A 232 -4.12 0.96 12.64
N ALA A 233 -2.80 1.05 12.78
CA ALA A 233 -2.13 1.18 14.07
C ALA A 233 -0.76 1.85 13.98
N ASN A 234 -0.31 2.40 15.11
CA ASN A 234 1.07 2.82 15.28
C ASN A 234 1.94 1.63 15.70
N GLY A 235 3.17 1.55 15.19
CA GLY A 235 4.13 0.53 15.57
C GLY A 235 5.22 0.36 14.52
N ALA A 236 6.23 -0.44 14.85
CA ALA A 236 7.18 -0.93 13.84
C ALA A 236 6.48 -1.91 12.91
N LEU A 237 6.82 -1.88 11.62
CA LEU A 237 6.15 -2.68 10.59
C LEU A 237 6.18 -4.19 10.92
N GLU A 238 7.31 -4.71 11.38
CA GLU A 238 7.46 -6.11 11.81
C GLU A 238 6.51 -6.48 12.95
N THR A 239 6.32 -5.58 13.92
CA THR A 239 5.40 -5.81 15.05
C THR A 239 3.95 -5.80 14.58
N LEU A 240 3.60 -4.93 13.63
CA LEU A 240 2.26 -4.90 13.05
C LEU A 240 1.97 -6.16 12.23
N GLY A 241 2.96 -6.68 11.50
CA GLY A 241 2.85 -7.96 10.81
C GLY A 241 2.67 -9.14 11.76
N GLN A 242 3.43 -9.20 12.86
CA GLN A 242 3.24 -10.22 13.89
C GLN A 242 1.81 -10.21 14.47
N ARG A 243 1.23 -9.02 14.70
CA ARG A 243 -0.16 -8.89 15.15
C ARG A 243 -1.16 -9.43 14.14
N LEU A 244 -0.97 -9.18 12.85
CA LEU A 244 -1.80 -9.78 11.80
C LEU A 244 -1.64 -11.32 11.77
N GLY A 245 -0.43 -11.83 11.99
CA GLY A 245 -0.19 -13.27 12.13
C GLY A 245 -0.98 -13.89 13.29
N GLN A 246 -1.05 -13.20 14.43
CA GLN A 246 -1.88 -13.61 15.58
C GLN A 246 -3.39 -13.57 15.27
N MET A 247 -3.81 -12.79 14.28
CA MET A 247 -5.19 -12.74 13.76
C MET A 247 -5.45 -13.77 12.66
N GLY A 248 -4.54 -14.73 12.44
CA GLY A 248 -4.69 -15.79 11.44
C GLY A 248 -4.33 -15.39 10.01
N CYS A 249 -3.74 -14.20 9.81
CA CYS A 249 -3.21 -13.85 8.49
C CYS A 249 -1.92 -14.64 8.23
N ARG A 250 -1.75 -15.15 7.01
CA ARG A 250 -0.52 -15.84 6.63
C ARG A 250 0.55 -14.88 6.11
N ARG A 251 0.11 -13.87 5.35
CA ARG A 251 0.95 -12.83 4.75
C ARG A 251 0.27 -11.48 4.92
N ALA A 252 1.07 -10.42 4.93
CA ALA A 252 0.56 -9.06 5.03
C ALA A 252 1.49 -8.03 4.38
N ILE A 253 0.90 -6.94 3.91
CA ILE A 253 1.60 -5.80 3.32
C ILE A 253 1.13 -4.46 3.93
N CYS A 254 2.01 -3.48 3.97
CA CYS A 254 1.71 -2.09 4.30
C CYS A 254 1.38 -1.32 3.01
N VAL A 255 0.13 -0.89 2.87
CA VAL A 255 -0.37 -0.22 1.65
C VAL A 255 -0.44 1.29 1.78
N GLU A 256 -0.38 1.82 3.01
CA GLU A 256 -0.46 3.26 3.23
C GLU A 256 0.13 3.67 4.59
N ASN A 257 0.66 4.89 4.66
CA ASN A 257 1.35 5.39 5.84
C ASN A 257 0.92 6.83 6.25
N SER A 258 0.96 7.09 7.56
CA SER A 258 0.85 8.41 8.20
C SER A 258 -0.39 9.20 7.76
N GLY A 259 -0.20 10.46 7.36
CA GLY A 259 -1.26 11.38 6.96
C GLY A 259 -2.02 10.97 5.70
N SER A 260 -1.65 9.87 5.05
CA SER A 260 -2.48 9.30 3.99
C SER A 260 -3.40 8.19 4.51
N SER A 261 -3.03 7.50 5.60
CA SER A 261 -3.79 6.35 6.12
C SER A 261 -5.21 6.75 6.49
N ALA A 262 -6.16 6.24 5.71
CA ALA A 262 -7.59 6.39 5.99
C ALA A 262 -8.41 5.15 5.63
N LEU A 263 -9.36 4.89 6.51
CA LEU A 263 -10.38 3.87 6.34
C LEU A 263 -11.72 4.55 6.55
N TYR A 264 -12.64 4.42 5.62
CA TYR A 264 -13.98 5.01 5.67
C TYR A 264 -15.01 3.90 5.71
N PHE A 265 -16.08 4.13 6.47
CA PHE A 265 -17.31 3.40 6.30
C PHE A 265 -18.37 4.32 5.72
N VAL A 266 -19.00 3.87 4.66
CA VAL A 266 -19.98 4.64 3.90
C VAL A 266 -21.25 3.80 3.83
N ARG A 267 -22.25 4.15 4.66
CA ARG A 267 -23.53 3.43 4.69
C ARG A 267 -24.29 3.54 3.37
N ASP A 268 -24.37 4.76 2.84
CA ASP A 268 -24.97 5.07 1.55
C ASP A 268 -24.02 5.98 0.75
N PRO A 269 -23.44 5.50 -0.37
CA PRO A 269 -22.53 6.29 -1.21
C PRO A 269 -23.13 7.59 -1.75
N ALA A 270 -24.46 7.72 -1.82
CA ALA A 270 -25.13 8.94 -2.24
C ALA A 270 -25.10 10.04 -1.17
N ILE A 271 -24.94 9.70 0.11
CA ILE A 271 -24.94 10.64 1.22
C ILE A 271 -23.51 11.13 1.49
N ARG A 272 -23.31 12.46 1.43
CA ARG A 272 -22.01 13.13 1.56
C ARG A 272 -22.02 14.17 2.70
N PRO A 273 -20.86 14.52 3.29
CA PRO A 273 -19.52 13.97 3.00
C PRO A 273 -19.29 12.61 3.68
N TRP A 274 -18.33 11.85 3.15
CA TRP A 274 -17.89 10.59 3.77
C TRP A 274 -16.86 10.87 4.87
N TYR A 275 -16.98 10.16 5.98
CA TYR A 275 -16.11 10.36 7.16
C TYR A 275 -15.22 9.13 7.39
N PRO A 276 -13.92 9.34 7.70
CA PRO A 276 -13.04 8.24 8.04
C PRO A 276 -13.41 7.65 9.40
N LEU A 277 -13.41 6.33 9.51
CA LEU A 277 -13.43 5.60 10.78
C LEU A 277 -12.14 5.86 11.58
N VAL A 278 -11.00 5.90 10.90
CA VAL A 278 -9.69 6.18 11.48
C VAL A 278 -8.85 7.02 10.53
N SER A 279 -8.14 8.00 11.10
CA SER A 279 -7.19 8.85 10.38
C SER A 279 -6.06 9.33 11.30
N ALA A 280 -4.89 9.62 10.73
CA ALA A 280 -3.77 10.22 11.47
C ALA A 280 -4.04 11.71 11.85
N PRO A 281 -3.33 12.29 12.83
CA PRO A 281 -3.48 13.71 13.18
C PRO A 281 -3.17 14.69 12.03
N ASN A 282 -2.30 14.29 11.10
CA ASN A 282 -1.92 15.04 9.91
C ASN A 282 -2.65 14.55 8.64
N PHE A 283 -3.87 14.03 8.82
CA PHE A 283 -4.65 13.41 7.76
C PHE A 283 -4.89 14.34 6.56
N ARG A 284 -4.75 13.74 5.37
CA ARG A 284 -5.00 14.34 4.07
C ARG A 284 -6.06 13.48 3.39
N PRO A 285 -7.29 14.00 3.21
CA PRO A 285 -8.38 13.21 2.66
C PRO A 285 -8.23 12.88 1.17
N GLU A 286 -7.37 13.61 0.46
CA GLU A 286 -7.12 13.39 -0.96
C GLU A 286 -6.03 12.32 -1.16
N GLY A 287 -6.35 11.27 -1.90
CA GLY A 287 -5.48 10.14 -2.20
C GLY A 287 -5.18 9.99 -3.70
N THR A 288 -4.24 9.11 -4.04
CA THR A 288 -3.94 8.71 -5.43
C THR A 288 -4.73 7.48 -5.87
N ALA A 289 -5.11 6.63 -4.90
CA ALA A 289 -5.79 5.38 -5.14
C ALA A 289 -6.59 4.91 -3.91
N PHE A 290 -7.74 4.29 -4.14
CA PHE A 290 -8.63 3.72 -3.13
C PHE A 290 -9.19 2.39 -3.59
N VAL A 291 -9.35 1.45 -2.66
CA VAL A 291 -10.13 0.22 -2.88
C VAL A 291 -11.48 0.36 -2.19
N PHE A 292 -12.55 0.06 -2.94
CA PHE A 292 -13.93 0.06 -2.46
C PHE A 292 -14.36 -1.38 -2.25
N PHE A 293 -14.60 -1.76 -1.00
CA PHE A 293 -15.13 -3.07 -0.63
C PHE A 293 -16.63 -2.94 -0.35
N HIS A 294 -17.44 -3.70 -1.07
CA HIS A 294 -18.86 -3.82 -0.73
C HIS A 294 -19.02 -4.71 0.50
N ILE A 295 -19.73 -4.21 1.52
CA ILE A 295 -20.03 -4.95 2.75
C ILE A 295 -21.49 -5.40 2.70
N PRO A 296 -21.78 -6.71 2.88
CA PRO A 296 -23.15 -7.24 2.75
C PRO A 296 -24.10 -6.81 3.89
N ASP A 297 -23.58 -6.34 5.01
CA ASP A 297 -24.35 -5.87 6.17
C ASP A 297 -23.74 -4.56 6.72
N GLU A 298 -24.59 -3.70 7.29
CA GLU A 298 -24.21 -2.50 8.05
C GLU A 298 -23.73 -2.83 9.47
N GLY A 299 -23.94 -4.07 9.92
CA GLY A 299 -23.54 -4.55 11.23
C GLY A 299 -22.02 -4.51 11.44
N PHE A 300 -21.58 -3.76 12.45
CA PHE A 300 -20.24 -3.86 13.00
C PHE A 300 -20.29 -4.63 14.31
N GLU A 301 -19.51 -5.71 14.39
CA GLU A 301 -19.18 -6.28 15.68
C GLU A 301 -17.99 -5.51 16.26
N THR A 302 -18.20 -4.87 17.41
CA THR A 302 -17.08 -4.34 18.18
C THR A 302 -16.42 -5.53 18.87
N ILE A 303 -15.25 -5.95 18.39
CA ILE A 303 -14.44 -6.95 19.08
C ILE A 303 -13.76 -6.25 20.26
N ASP A 304 -14.44 -6.21 21.41
CA ASP A 304 -13.93 -5.65 22.67
C ASP A 304 -12.72 -6.44 23.25
N ARG A 305 -12.27 -7.51 22.59
CA ARG A 305 -11.25 -8.44 23.09
C ARG A 305 -10.23 -8.85 22.02
N LEU A 306 -9.35 -7.93 21.66
CA LEU A 306 -7.98 -8.30 21.31
C LEU A 306 -7.11 -7.82 22.46
N LEU A 307 -6.72 -8.76 23.32
CA LEU A 307 -5.80 -8.54 24.44
C LEU A 307 -4.54 -7.85 23.88
N TRP A 308 -4.24 -6.68 24.44
CA TRP A 308 -3.11 -5.81 24.08
C TRP A 308 -1.75 -6.44 24.39
#